data_AF-S4XKX4-F1
#
_entry.id   AF-S4XKX4-F1
#
_cell.length_a   1.000
_cell.length_b   1.000
_cell.length_c   1.000
_cell.angle_alpha   90.00
_cell.angle_beta   90.00
_cell.angle_gamma   90.00
#
_symmetry.space_group_name_H-M   'P 1'
#
loop_
_entity.id
_entity.type
_entity.pdbx_description
1 polymer ?
#
loop_
_entity_poly.entity_id
_entity_poly.type
_entity_poly.pdbx_seq_one_letter_code
_entity_poly.pdbx_strand_id
1 'polypeptide(L)'
;MSTGSGTSELDVERGDLLPKEPDETEQSDQHQIPIDSKLRFIEAVTESSLLQVAVTGSNPPPGYTAKTEYWSRRGPLKTSSIILESIGFANRSGSAGYPKEFHDWLAGGSVLATGQEASAQQWIQGVHQPASPNSALYWAADPDAPSTRRIGLLFELGSAGELLNVVWYKTKQPTGGLIFQKTPSRLTFTLLVVGELRKPSTDPHDIDAQSTWYYYRGEMRSA
;
A
#
# COMPACT_ATOMS: atom_id res chain seq x y z
N MET A 1 56.54 -52.17 -11.13
CA MET A 1 55.22 -52.85 -11.12
C MET A 1 54.19 -51.73 -11.08
N SER A 2 53.50 -51.28 -12.14
CA SER A 2 52.55 -51.94 -13.07
C SER A 2 51.56 -52.85 -12.33
N THR A 3 50.24 -52.80 -12.45
CA THR A 3 49.20 -51.94 -13.06
C THR A 3 47.87 -52.64 -12.71
N GLY A 4 46.75 -51.90 -12.65
CA GLY A 4 45.38 -52.45 -12.83
C GLY A 4 44.64 -52.79 -11.53
N SER A 5 43.46 -52.22 -11.23
CA SER A 5 42.14 -52.23 -11.90
C SER A 5 41.21 -53.36 -11.45
N GLY A 6 40.00 -52.97 -11.03
CA GLY A 6 38.78 -53.79 -10.94
C GLY A 6 38.42 -54.19 -9.50
N THR A 7 37.17 -54.21 -9.04
CA THR A 7 35.87 -53.73 -9.56
C THR A 7 34.89 -53.85 -8.38
N SER A 8 34.03 -52.85 -8.20
CA SER A 8 32.68 -52.85 -7.62
C SER A 8 32.30 -53.83 -6.49
N GLU A 9 31.91 -53.27 -5.34
CA GLU A 9 30.70 -53.72 -4.63
C GLU A 9 29.99 -52.54 -3.96
N LEU A 10 28.67 -52.61 -3.99
CA LEU A 10 27.70 -51.55 -3.80
C LEU A 10 27.47 -51.25 -2.32
N ASP A 11 27.49 -49.98 -1.95
CA ASP A 11 26.65 -49.46 -0.88
C ASP A 11 26.20 -48.04 -1.27
N VAL A 12 25.07 -47.98 -1.96
CA VAL A 12 24.36 -46.72 -2.21
C VAL A 12 23.43 -46.52 -1.01
N GLU A 13 23.89 -45.74 -0.04
CA GLU A 13 23.01 -45.21 1.00
C GLU A 13 21.89 -44.41 0.32
N ARG A 14 20.70 -44.96 0.49
CA ARG A 14 19.43 -44.47 -0.04
C ARG A 14 18.99 -43.31 0.85
N GLY A 15 19.45 -42.11 0.55
CA GLY A 15 19.17 -40.98 1.43
C GLY A 15 19.41 -39.59 0.88
N ASP A 16 19.47 -39.36 -0.44
CA ASP A 16 19.58 -37.99 -0.96
C ASP A 16 19.03 -37.88 -2.39
N LEU A 17 17.71 -38.00 -2.52
CA LEU A 17 16.98 -37.56 -3.70
C LEU A 17 15.67 -36.89 -3.28
N LEU A 18 15.78 -35.83 -2.47
CA LEU A 18 14.77 -34.78 -2.51
C LEU A 18 15.22 -33.79 -3.59
N PRO A 19 14.38 -33.45 -4.58
CA PRO A 19 14.65 -32.32 -5.44
C PRO A 19 14.86 -31.10 -4.53
N LYS A 20 16.01 -30.43 -4.66
CA LYS A 20 16.18 -29.06 -4.17
C LYS A 20 14.94 -28.29 -4.58
N GLU A 21 14.20 -27.76 -3.60
CA GLU A 21 13.20 -26.74 -3.88
C GLU A 21 13.88 -25.71 -4.79
N PRO A 22 13.23 -25.30 -5.89
CA PRO A 22 13.79 -24.26 -6.72
C PRO A 22 14.04 -23.04 -5.83
N ASP A 23 15.32 -22.63 -5.77
CA ASP A 23 15.75 -21.35 -5.25
C ASP A 23 14.76 -20.28 -5.68
N GLU A 24 14.25 -19.56 -4.68
CA GLU A 24 13.56 -18.28 -4.75
C GLU A 24 13.10 -17.91 -6.16
N THR A 25 11.89 -18.38 -6.51
CA THR A 25 11.12 -17.81 -7.62
C THR A 25 11.23 -16.30 -7.54
N GLU A 26 11.73 -15.71 -8.63
CA GLU A 26 11.71 -14.28 -8.95
C GLU A 26 10.63 -13.58 -8.13
N GLN A 27 11.05 -12.68 -7.24
CA GLN A 27 10.14 -11.89 -6.42
C GLN A 27 9.28 -11.06 -7.40
N SER A 28 8.13 -11.62 -7.79
CA SER A 28 7.24 -11.03 -8.77
C SER A 28 6.99 -9.60 -8.33
N ASP A 29 7.12 -8.63 -9.24
CA ASP A 29 6.81 -7.22 -9.02
C ASP A 29 5.64 -7.05 -8.02
N GLN A 30 5.97 -6.88 -6.73
CA GLN A 30 4.99 -6.93 -5.64
C GLN A 30 4.56 -5.49 -5.39
N HIS A 31 3.35 -5.18 -5.85
CA HIS A 31 2.77 -3.83 -5.82
C HIS A 31 1.88 -3.64 -4.60
N GLN A 32 2.04 -2.52 -3.88
CA GLN A 32 1.27 -2.20 -2.67
C GLN A 32 -0.24 -2.18 -2.91
N ILE A 33 -0.64 -1.76 -4.11
CA ILE A 33 -2.01 -1.80 -4.64
C ILE A 33 -1.92 -2.50 -6.01
N PRO A 34 -2.86 -3.38 -6.39
CA PRO A 34 -2.85 -4.06 -7.67
C PRO A 34 -2.59 -3.10 -8.83
N ILE A 35 -1.69 -3.50 -9.74
CA ILE A 35 -1.43 -2.80 -10.99
C ILE A 35 -2.74 -2.58 -11.75
N ASP A 36 -2.86 -1.45 -12.44
CA ASP A 36 -4.01 -1.14 -13.28
C ASP A 36 -5.32 -1.24 -12.48
N SER A 37 -5.28 -0.73 -11.25
CA SER A 37 -6.46 -0.56 -10.42
C SER A 37 -6.68 0.91 -10.07
N LYS A 38 -7.92 1.19 -9.67
CA LYS A 38 -8.34 2.46 -9.10
C LYS A 38 -8.79 2.23 -7.69
N LEU A 39 -8.34 3.06 -6.76
CA LEU A 39 -8.96 3.17 -5.45
C LEU A 39 -9.76 4.46 -5.36
N ARG A 40 -10.87 4.39 -4.66
CA ARG A 40 -11.69 5.55 -4.31
C ARG A 40 -11.83 5.59 -2.80
N PHE A 41 -11.59 6.76 -2.22
CA PHE A 41 -11.91 7.05 -0.83
C PHE A 41 -13.13 7.94 -0.80
N ILE A 42 -14.21 7.47 -0.17
CA ILE A 42 -15.45 8.24 0.00
C ILE A 42 -15.72 8.52 1.47
N GLU A 43 -16.46 9.60 1.73
CA GLU A 43 -17.07 9.80 3.04
C GLU A 43 -18.16 8.76 3.29
N ALA A 44 -18.13 8.10 4.45
CA ALA A 44 -19.03 6.99 4.74
C ALA A 44 -20.52 7.38 4.79
N VAL A 45 -20.83 8.64 5.11
CA VAL A 45 -22.21 9.13 5.28
C VAL A 45 -22.81 9.66 3.99
N THR A 46 -22.05 10.46 3.25
CA THR A 46 -22.54 11.16 2.05
C THR A 46 -22.17 10.46 0.76
N GLU A 47 -21.27 9.46 0.82
CA GLU A 47 -20.65 8.79 -0.32
C GLU A 47 -19.90 9.74 -1.27
N SER A 48 -19.61 10.96 -0.81
CA SER A 48 -18.85 11.94 -1.58
C SER A 48 -17.40 11.48 -1.76
N SER A 49 -16.89 11.58 -2.99
CA SER A 49 -15.48 11.30 -3.29
C SER A 49 -14.57 12.29 -2.58
N LEU A 50 -13.62 11.75 -1.80
CA LEU A 50 -12.62 12.52 -1.06
C LEU A 50 -11.26 12.46 -1.74
N LEU A 51 -10.82 11.23 -2.09
CA LEU A 51 -9.59 10.97 -2.81
C LEU A 51 -9.84 9.91 -3.89
N GLN A 52 -9.07 9.99 -4.95
CA GLN A 52 -8.98 8.97 -5.99
C GLN A 52 -7.52 8.60 -6.18
N VAL A 53 -7.26 7.31 -6.27
CA VAL A 53 -5.94 6.77 -6.56
C VAL A 53 -6.01 6.01 -7.87
N ALA A 54 -5.02 6.21 -8.73
CA ALA A 54 -4.78 5.35 -9.87
C ALA A 54 -3.36 4.80 -9.81
N VAL A 55 -3.21 3.54 -10.20
CA VAL A 55 -1.93 2.84 -10.16
C VAL A 55 -1.55 2.43 -11.57
N THR A 56 -0.38 2.87 -12.02
CA THR A 56 0.16 2.47 -13.32
C THR A 56 0.91 1.14 -13.22
N GLY A 57 0.78 0.31 -14.26
CA GLY A 57 1.63 -0.85 -14.47
C GLY A 57 2.95 -0.52 -15.16
N SER A 58 3.56 -1.55 -15.75
CA SER A 58 4.81 -1.44 -16.52
C SER A 58 4.65 -0.62 -17.81
N ASN A 59 3.42 -0.50 -18.33
CA ASN A 59 3.09 0.26 -19.55
C ASN A 59 2.08 1.37 -19.21
N PRO A 60 2.52 2.49 -18.63
CA PRO A 60 1.64 3.60 -18.26
C PRO A 60 1.12 4.35 -19.51
N PRO A 61 0.03 5.12 -19.38
CA PRO A 61 -0.35 6.10 -20.39
C PRO A 61 0.76 7.16 -20.61
N PRO A 62 0.83 7.81 -21.79
CA PRO A 62 1.79 8.89 -22.03
C PRO A 62 1.69 10.00 -20.97
N GLY A 63 2.84 10.45 -20.47
CA GLY A 63 2.92 11.47 -19.42
C GLY A 63 2.88 10.92 -17.98
N TYR A 64 2.69 9.61 -17.80
CA TYR A 64 2.74 8.95 -16.51
C TYR A 64 3.95 8.01 -16.42
N THR A 65 4.43 7.82 -15.20
CA THR A 65 5.54 6.94 -14.84
C THR A 65 4.99 5.54 -14.56
N ALA A 66 5.75 4.51 -14.95
CA ALA A 66 5.39 3.12 -14.65
C ALA A 66 5.43 2.87 -13.13
N LYS A 67 4.66 1.86 -12.66
CA LYS A 67 4.71 1.40 -11.26
C LYS A 67 4.57 2.55 -10.24
N THR A 68 3.62 3.46 -10.48
CA THR A 68 3.45 4.70 -9.70
C THR A 68 2.00 4.83 -9.24
N GLU A 69 1.81 5.26 -7.99
CA GLU A 69 0.52 5.67 -7.44
C GLU A 69 0.30 7.15 -7.68
N TYR A 70 -0.88 7.50 -8.17
CA TYR A 70 -1.30 8.88 -8.38
C TYR A 70 -2.50 9.18 -7.50
N TRP A 71 -2.32 10.09 -6.54
CA TRP A 71 -3.28 10.50 -5.53
C TRP A 71 -3.89 11.85 -5.92
N SER A 72 -5.17 11.84 -6.31
CA SER A 72 -5.94 13.03 -6.65
C SER A 72 -6.93 13.37 -5.53
N ARG A 73 -6.86 14.60 -5.02
CA ARG A 73 -7.80 15.09 -4.01
C ARG A 73 -9.07 15.65 -4.65
N ARG A 74 -10.22 15.18 -4.18
CA ARG A 74 -11.56 15.53 -4.69
C ARG A 74 -12.39 16.38 -3.75
N GLY A 75 -12.16 16.23 -2.44
CA GLY A 75 -12.94 16.91 -1.42
C GLY A 75 -12.15 17.22 -0.14
N PRO A 76 -12.79 17.89 0.83
CA PRO A 76 -12.21 18.09 2.16
C PRO A 76 -12.11 16.76 2.93
N LEU A 77 -10.93 16.46 3.49
CA LEU A 77 -10.69 15.28 4.34
C LEU A 77 -11.11 15.51 5.80
N LYS A 78 -12.23 16.19 6.01
CA LYS A 78 -12.79 16.52 7.34
C LYS A 78 -13.99 15.63 7.65
N THR A 79 -13.76 14.33 7.81
CA THR A 79 -14.84 13.38 8.07
C THR A 79 -14.47 12.42 9.19
N SER A 80 -15.47 11.87 9.89
CA SER A 80 -15.24 10.90 10.95
C SER A 80 -14.97 9.49 10.43
N SER A 81 -15.33 9.20 9.17
CA SER A 81 -15.10 7.89 8.58
C SER A 81 -14.97 7.96 7.06
N ILE A 82 -13.98 7.23 6.56
CA ILE A 82 -13.68 7.10 5.13
C ILE A 82 -13.80 5.64 4.72
N ILE A 83 -14.28 5.41 3.52
CA ILE A 83 -14.37 4.07 2.94
C ILE A 83 -13.43 4.02 1.73
N LEU A 84 -12.47 3.11 1.77
CA LEU A 84 -11.67 2.70 0.64
C LEU A 84 -12.45 1.66 -0.15
N GLU A 85 -12.59 1.87 -1.45
CA GLU A 85 -13.15 0.90 -2.41
C GLU A 85 -12.15 0.63 -3.52
N SER A 86 -11.97 -0.64 -3.86
CA SER A 86 -11.14 -1.07 -4.99
C SER A 86 -12.00 -1.27 -6.24
N ILE A 87 -11.61 -0.64 -7.33
CA ILE A 87 -12.35 -0.57 -8.59
C ILE A 87 -11.38 -0.88 -9.74
N GLY A 88 -11.81 -1.70 -10.70
CA GLY A 88 -11.03 -1.95 -11.92
C GLY A 88 -11.16 -0.80 -12.93
N PHE A 89 -10.17 -0.66 -13.82
CA PHE A 89 -10.40 0.09 -15.06
C PHE A 89 -11.37 -0.67 -15.97
N ALA A 90 -12.24 0.08 -16.66
CA ALA A 90 -13.10 -0.46 -17.70
C ALA A 90 -12.30 -0.80 -18.97
N ASN A 91 -11.30 0.02 -19.28
CA ASN A 91 -10.37 -0.20 -20.37
C ASN A 91 -9.08 -0.86 -19.85
N ARG A 92 -8.66 -1.95 -20.49
CA ARG A 92 -7.39 -2.62 -20.17
C ARG A 92 -6.19 -1.75 -20.52
N SER A 93 -5.08 -1.91 -19.79
CA SER A 93 -3.80 -1.30 -20.16
C SER A 93 -3.41 -1.64 -21.61
N GLY A 94 -2.86 -0.65 -22.32
CA GLY A 94 -2.53 -0.73 -23.75
C GLY A 94 -3.71 -0.57 -24.72
N SER A 95 -4.97 -0.49 -24.25
CA SER A 95 -6.10 -0.17 -25.12
C SER A 95 -6.22 1.33 -25.38
N ALA A 96 -6.85 1.71 -26.50
CA ALA A 96 -6.99 3.12 -26.90
C ALA A 96 -7.81 3.97 -25.89
N GLY A 97 -8.74 3.36 -25.15
CA GLY A 97 -9.56 4.05 -24.16
C GLY A 97 -8.89 4.26 -22.81
N TYR A 98 -7.85 3.48 -22.49
CA TYR A 98 -7.19 3.49 -21.18
C TYR A 98 -6.54 4.83 -20.83
N PRO A 99 -5.78 5.51 -21.71
CA PRO A 99 -5.20 6.82 -21.40
C PRO A 99 -6.25 7.88 -21.01
N LYS A 100 -7.38 7.92 -21.71
CA LYS A 100 -8.45 8.87 -21.41
C LYS A 100 -9.11 8.55 -20.06
N GLU A 101 -9.43 7.28 -19.82
CA GLU A 101 -10.04 6.86 -18.55
C GLU A 101 -9.12 7.13 -17.36
N PHE A 102 -7.81 6.88 -17.51
CA PHE A 102 -6.81 7.17 -16.48
C PHE A 102 -6.72 8.66 -16.16
N HIS A 103 -6.62 9.49 -17.21
CA HIS A 103 -6.58 10.94 -17.06
C HIS A 103 -7.85 11.48 -16.40
N ASP A 104 -9.03 11.12 -16.92
CA ASP A 104 -10.32 11.56 -16.40
C ASP A 104 -10.52 11.17 -14.93
N TRP A 105 -10.03 9.98 -14.53
CA TRP A 105 -10.11 9.52 -13.14
C TRP A 105 -9.32 10.39 -12.17
N LEU A 106 -8.20 10.98 -12.61
CA LEU A 106 -7.37 11.85 -11.78
C LEU A 106 -7.70 13.35 -11.95
N ALA A 107 -8.38 13.71 -13.05
CA ALA A 107 -8.64 15.10 -13.45
C ALA A 107 -9.58 15.84 -12.49
N GLY A 108 -9.13 16.95 -11.88
CA GLY A 108 -9.95 17.86 -11.06
C GLY A 108 -9.41 18.19 -9.67
N GLY A 109 -8.10 18.00 -9.45
CA GLY A 109 -7.39 18.45 -8.25
C GLY A 109 -5.88 18.35 -8.46
N SER A 110 -5.10 18.85 -7.50
CA SER A 110 -3.66 18.57 -7.46
C SER A 110 -3.44 17.07 -7.32
N VAL A 111 -2.50 16.54 -8.10
CA VAL A 111 -2.15 15.13 -8.10
C VAL A 111 -0.76 14.99 -7.49
N LEU A 112 -0.64 14.10 -6.51
CA LEU A 112 0.63 13.65 -5.98
C LEU A 112 0.96 12.28 -6.55
N ALA A 113 2.23 12.03 -6.82
CA ALA A 113 2.76 10.75 -7.27
C ALA A 113 3.70 10.16 -6.24
N THR A 114 3.64 8.85 -6.05
CA THR A 114 4.64 8.10 -5.29
C THR A 114 4.88 6.71 -5.90
N GLY A 115 6.07 6.15 -5.72
CA GLY A 115 6.41 4.83 -6.27
C GLY A 115 5.59 3.71 -5.60
N GLN A 116 5.22 2.70 -6.38
CA GLN A 116 4.57 1.47 -5.88
C GLN A 116 5.56 0.46 -5.31
N GLU A 117 6.85 0.57 -5.65
CA GLU A 117 7.86 -0.38 -5.22
C GLU A 117 8.05 -0.27 -3.72
N ALA A 118 7.66 -1.35 -3.04
CA ALA A 118 7.73 -1.45 -1.61
C ALA A 118 8.50 -2.70 -1.21
N SER A 119 9.56 -2.51 -0.46
CA SER A 119 10.29 -3.57 0.23
C SER A 119 9.93 -3.54 1.71
N ALA A 120 10.10 -4.67 2.39
CA ALA A 120 9.88 -4.73 3.84
C ALA A 120 10.84 -3.78 4.60
N GLN A 121 11.96 -3.40 3.99
CA GLN A 121 12.97 -2.49 4.54
C GLN A 121 12.55 -1.01 4.44
N GLN A 122 11.64 -0.65 3.54
CA GLN A 122 11.08 0.71 3.48
C GLN A 122 10.03 0.98 4.58
N TRP A 123 9.59 -0.07 5.29
CA TRP A 123 8.74 0.08 6.46
C TRP A 123 9.61 0.30 7.70
N ILE A 124 9.49 1.48 8.30
CA ILE A 124 10.28 1.88 9.45
C ILE A 124 9.51 1.52 10.71
N GLN A 125 10.16 0.82 11.64
CA GLN A 125 9.59 0.56 12.96
C GLN A 125 9.53 1.86 13.77
N GLY A 126 8.35 2.21 14.28
CA GLY A 126 8.12 3.38 15.12
C GLY A 126 6.92 4.22 14.66
N VAL A 127 6.99 5.51 14.97
CA VAL A 127 5.94 6.50 14.67
C VAL A 127 6.52 7.58 13.78
N HIS A 128 5.84 7.86 12.66
CA HIS A 128 6.17 8.99 11.81
C HIS A 128 5.77 10.29 12.50
N GLN A 129 6.68 11.26 12.52
CA GLN A 129 6.46 12.58 13.11
C GLN A 129 5.95 13.53 12.03
N PRO A 130 4.66 13.92 12.04
CA PRO A 130 4.12 14.75 10.99
C PRO A 130 4.72 16.17 11.04
N ALA A 131 5.14 16.67 9.89
CA ALA A 131 5.60 18.06 9.76
C ALA A 131 4.50 19.02 9.30
N SER A 132 3.31 18.47 8.98
CA SER A 132 2.19 19.22 8.44
C SER A 132 1.41 19.96 9.54
N PRO A 133 0.84 21.15 9.22
CA PRO A 133 0.03 21.90 10.17
C PRO A 133 -1.32 21.24 10.47
N ASN A 134 -1.81 20.37 9.59
CA ASN A 134 -3.11 19.72 9.68
C ASN A 134 -2.95 18.24 9.36
N SER A 135 -3.00 17.36 10.35
CA SER A 135 -2.89 15.92 10.12
C SER A 135 -4.00 15.15 10.83
N ALA A 136 -4.40 14.03 10.24
CA ALA A 136 -5.46 13.18 10.77
C ALA A 136 -5.14 11.71 10.51
N LEU A 137 -5.02 10.93 11.58
CA LEU A 137 -4.88 9.48 11.52
C LEU A 137 -6.26 8.82 11.48
N TYR A 138 -6.47 7.97 10.49
CA TYR A 138 -7.62 7.08 10.39
C TYR A 138 -7.14 5.65 10.61
N TRP A 139 -8.00 4.79 11.16
CA TRP A 139 -7.63 3.40 11.45
C TRP A 139 -8.73 2.41 11.08
N ALA A 140 -8.32 1.18 10.83
CA ALA A 140 -9.20 0.04 10.59
C ALA A 140 -8.60 -1.26 11.18
N ALA A 141 -9.42 -2.31 11.24
CA ALA A 141 -8.89 -3.67 11.36
C ALA A 141 -8.09 -4.01 10.09
N ASP A 142 -6.89 -4.55 10.25
CA ASP A 142 -6.03 -4.91 9.11
C ASP A 142 -6.65 -6.11 8.36
N PRO A 143 -7.01 -5.99 7.07
CA PRO A 143 -7.65 -7.07 6.33
C PRO A 143 -6.77 -8.32 6.21
N ASP A 144 -5.44 -8.20 6.38
CA ASP A 144 -4.53 -9.35 6.36
C ASP A 144 -4.65 -10.22 7.64
N ALA A 145 -5.13 -9.65 8.76
CA ALA A 145 -5.40 -10.38 10.02
C ALA A 145 -6.36 -9.58 10.93
N PRO A 146 -7.66 -9.49 10.60
CA PRO A 146 -8.56 -8.49 11.18
C PRO A 146 -8.84 -8.66 12.68
N SER A 147 -8.76 -9.89 13.19
CA SER A 147 -8.99 -10.19 14.61
C SER A 147 -7.85 -9.72 15.52
N THR A 148 -6.63 -9.58 15.01
CA THR A 148 -5.43 -9.38 15.82
C THR A 148 -4.56 -8.21 15.40
N ARG A 149 -4.81 -7.61 14.22
CA ARG A 149 -3.97 -6.52 13.70
C ARG A 149 -4.76 -5.27 13.36
N ARG A 150 -4.05 -4.16 13.31
CA ARG A 150 -4.59 -2.83 12.98
C ARG A 150 -3.77 -2.22 11.87
N ILE A 151 -4.45 -1.46 11.03
CA ILE A 151 -3.87 -0.65 9.97
C ILE A 151 -4.28 0.80 10.18
N GLY A 152 -3.34 1.71 9.98
CA GLY A 152 -3.57 3.15 10.05
C GLY A 152 -3.26 3.83 8.72
N LEU A 153 -3.94 4.94 8.47
CA LEU A 153 -3.78 5.81 7.32
C LEU A 153 -3.77 7.26 7.81
N LEU A 154 -2.59 7.86 7.82
CA LEU A 154 -2.38 9.25 8.21
C LEU A 154 -2.36 10.13 6.95
N PHE A 155 -3.20 11.15 6.95
CA PHE A 155 -3.14 12.22 5.95
C PHE A 155 -2.43 13.44 6.53
N GLU A 156 -1.46 13.95 5.80
CA GLU A 156 -0.82 15.23 6.07
C GLU A 156 -1.34 16.27 5.09
N LEU A 157 -1.91 17.35 5.60
CA LEU A 157 -2.53 18.41 4.81
C LEU A 157 -1.84 19.75 5.06
N GLY A 158 -1.79 20.58 4.03
CA GLY A 158 -1.31 21.94 4.18
C GLY A 158 -2.35 22.85 4.83
N SER A 159 -2.01 24.13 4.94
CA SER A 159 -2.87 25.13 5.57
C SER A 159 -4.15 25.38 4.77
N ALA A 160 -4.13 25.19 3.44
CA ALA A 160 -5.30 25.29 2.58
C ALA A 160 -6.05 23.93 2.44
N GLY A 161 -5.63 22.91 3.20
CA GLY A 161 -6.20 21.57 3.19
C GLY A 161 -5.78 20.73 1.99
N GLU A 162 -4.84 21.19 1.18
CA GLU A 162 -4.20 20.41 0.12
C GLU A 162 -3.53 19.16 0.71
N LEU A 163 -3.61 18.03 -0.01
CA LEU A 163 -2.90 16.83 0.39
C LEU A 163 -1.40 17.06 0.18
N LEU A 164 -0.60 16.78 1.22
CA LEU A 164 0.87 16.86 1.17
C LEU A 164 1.51 15.48 1.26
N ASN A 165 0.95 14.59 2.09
CA ASN A 165 1.49 13.25 2.26
C ASN A 165 0.42 12.25 2.72
N VAL A 166 0.73 10.98 2.50
CA VAL A 166 -0.04 9.83 2.98
C VAL A 166 0.94 8.86 3.63
N VAL A 167 0.68 8.50 4.88
CA VAL A 167 1.51 7.56 5.63
C VAL A 167 0.68 6.38 6.07
N TRP A 168 1.14 5.18 5.74
CA TRP A 168 0.52 3.93 6.15
C TRP A 168 1.15 3.41 7.43
N TYR A 169 0.34 2.82 8.30
CA TYR A 169 0.77 2.19 9.54
C TYR A 169 0.28 0.75 9.61
N LYS A 170 1.09 -0.18 10.12
CA LYS A 170 0.67 -1.56 10.44
C LYS A 170 1.26 -2.00 11.78
N THR A 171 0.50 -2.79 12.55
CA THR A 171 0.99 -3.40 13.81
C THR A 171 1.89 -4.63 13.59
N LYS A 172 2.15 -4.99 12.33
CA LYS A 172 3.07 -6.05 11.93
C LYS A 172 3.84 -5.58 10.71
N GLN A 173 5.15 -5.81 10.70
CA GLN A 173 5.96 -5.55 9.52
C GLN A 173 5.39 -6.32 8.32
N PRO A 174 5.03 -5.64 7.23
CA PRO A 174 4.38 -6.28 6.11
C PRO A 174 5.31 -7.20 5.33
N THR A 175 4.81 -8.38 4.99
CA THR A 175 5.49 -9.33 4.10
C THR A 175 5.62 -8.70 2.71
N GLY A 176 6.84 -8.70 2.17
CA GLY A 176 7.12 -8.13 0.85
C GLY A 176 6.90 -6.62 0.74
N GLY A 177 6.80 -5.89 1.86
CA GLY A 177 6.56 -4.44 1.85
C GLY A 177 5.13 -4.01 1.48
N LEU A 178 4.20 -4.95 1.31
CA LEU A 178 2.84 -4.68 0.84
C LEU A 178 1.94 -4.09 1.93
N ILE A 179 1.18 -3.04 1.59
CA ILE A 179 0.13 -2.51 2.48
C ILE A 179 -0.94 -3.58 2.73
N PHE A 180 -1.33 -4.30 1.68
CA PHE A 180 -2.28 -5.40 1.72
C PHE A 180 -1.71 -6.61 0.98
N GLN A 181 -1.75 -7.80 1.58
CA GLN A 181 -1.45 -9.03 0.83
C GLN A 181 -2.52 -9.30 -0.24
N LYS A 182 -3.75 -8.89 0.06
CA LYS A 182 -4.86 -8.84 -0.90
C LYS A 182 -5.66 -7.58 -0.66
N THR A 183 -5.80 -6.75 -1.69
CA THR A 183 -6.59 -5.52 -1.58
C THR A 183 -8.04 -5.84 -1.27
N PRO A 184 -8.61 -5.27 -0.19
CA PRO A 184 -10.01 -5.45 0.14
C PRO A 184 -10.88 -4.77 -0.93
N SER A 185 -12.02 -5.39 -1.26
CA SER A 185 -13.03 -4.73 -2.11
C SER A 185 -13.56 -3.46 -1.45
N ARG A 186 -13.67 -3.48 -0.11
CA ARG A 186 -14.12 -2.36 0.71
C ARG A 186 -13.45 -2.41 2.09
N LEU A 187 -12.92 -1.28 2.56
CA LEU A 187 -12.36 -1.14 3.91
C LEU A 187 -12.78 0.20 4.49
N THR A 188 -13.35 0.19 5.70
CA THR A 188 -13.78 1.41 6.38
C THR A 188 -12.72 1.81 7.40
N PHE A 189 -12.21 3.02 7.29
CA PHE A 189 -11.38 3.63 8.32
C PHE A 189 -12.19 4.63 9.13
N THR A 190 -11.85 4.70 10.42
CA THR A 190 -12.46 5.63 11.38
C THR A 190 -11.41 6.65 11.81
N LEU A 191 -11.79 7.92 11.87
CA LEU A 191 -10.92 8.98 12.37
C LEU A 191 -10.55 8.68 13.84
N LEU A 192 -9.27 8.69 14.13
CA LEU A 192 -8.76 8.57 15.49
C LEU A 192 -8.85 9.93 16.18
N VAL A 193 -9.65 9.99 17.24
CA VAL A 193 -9.81 11.19 18.07
C VAL A 193 -9.47 10.87 19.51
N VAL A 194 -8.79 11.80 20.19
CA VAL A 194 -8.33 11.64 21.58
C VAL A 194 -8.71 12.81 22.47
N GLY A 195 -8.78 12.52 23.77
CA GLY A 195 -9.13 13.48 24.81
C GLY A 195 -10.59 13.93 24.80
N GLU A 196 -10.97 14.70 25.80
CA GLU A 196 -12.34 15.18 25.99
C GLU A 196 -12.82 16.09 24.85
N LEU A 197 -11.88 16.81 24.22
CA LEU A 197 -12.14 17.70 23.09
C LEU A 197 -12.19 16.98 21.74
N ARG A 198 -12.07 15.65 21.69
CA ARG A 198 -12.10 14.82 20.48
C ARG A 198 -11.19 15.36 19.37
N LYS A 199 -9.95 15.70 19.72
CA LYS A 199 -8.98 16.20 18.74
C LYS A 199 -8.48 15.05 17.86
N PRO A 200 -8.31 15.24 16.54
CA PRO A 200 -7.64 14.26 15.70
C PRO A 200 -6.27 13.90 16.27
N SER A 201 -5.99 12.61 16.38
CA SER A 201 -4.65 12.13 16.74
C SER A 201 -3.82 11.86 15.49
N THR A 202 -2.50 11.83 15.68
CA THR A 202 -1.49 11.41 14.71
C THR A 202 -0.64 10.25 15.24
N ASP A 203 -0.84 9.82 16.49
CA ASP A 203 -0.05 8.76 17.12
C ASP A 203 -0.81 7.42 17.00
N PRO A 204 -0.24 6.41 16.32
CA PRO A 204 -0.89 5.11 16.19
C PRO A 204 -1.01 4.34 17.52
N HIS A 205 -0.25 4.69 18.56
CA HIS A 205 -0.43 4.08 19.89
C HIS A 205 -1.77 4.42 20.53
N ASP A 206 -2.45 5.48 20.08
CA ASP A 206 -3.83 5.77 20.50
C ASP A 206 -4.84 4.75 19.93
N ILE A 207 -4.46 3.96 18.90
CA ILE A 207 -5.24 2.83 18.37
C ILE A 207 -4.97 1.57 19.19
N ASP A 208 -3.69 1.27 19.42
CA ASP A 208 -3.21 0.13 20.19
C ASP A 208 -1.86 0.45 20.82
N ALA A 209 -1.89 0.74 22.13
CA ALA A 209 -0.74 1.20 22.90
C ALA A 209 0.30 0.10 23.17
N GLN A 210 -0.05 -1.18 23.03
CA GLN A 210 0.85 -2.31 23.32
C GLN A 210 1.49 -2.89 22.05
N SER A 211 0.98 -2.51 20.88
CA SER A 211 1.50 -2.99 19.60
C SER A 211 2.80 -2.31 19.20
N THR A 212 3.66 -3.06 18.51
CA THR A 212 4.76 -2.48 17.75
C THR A 212 4.22 -1.96 16.42
N TRP A 213 4.47 -0.70 16.13
CA TRP A 213 4.03 -0.06 14.89
C TRP A 213 5.16 0.04 13.87
N TYR A 214 4.78 -0.12 12.60
CA TYR A 214 5.62 0.12 11.44
C TYR A 214 4.91 1.12 10.55
N TYR A 215 5.67 2.06 9.98
CA TYR A 215 5.12 3.02 9.04
C TYR A 215 5.84 2.99 7.69
N TYR A 216 5.07 3.30 6.65
CA TYR A 216 5.60 3.56 5.32
C TYR A 216 5.14 4.95 4.87
N ARG A 217 6.12 5.77 4.49
CA ARG A 217 5.92 7.09 3.93
C ARG A 217 6.56 7.11 2.55
N GLY A 218 5.72 7.03 1.52
CA GLY A 218 6.17 7.23 0.15
C GLY A 218 6.71 8.64 -0.07
N GLU A 219 7.69 8.79 -0.94
CA GLU A 219 8.08 10.11 -1.44
C GLU A 219 6.98 10.63 -2.36
N MET A 220 6.18 11.57 -1.85
CA MET A 220 5.12 12.22 -2.61
C MET A 220 5.69 13.42 -3.37
N ARG A 221 5.43 13.50 -4.67
CA ARG A 221 5.86 14.59 -5.55
C ARG A 221 4.68 15.06 -6.40
N SER A 222 4.63 16.33 -6.76
CA SER A 222 3.62 16.80 -7.72
C SER A 222 3.76 16.03 -9.04
N ALA A 223 2.65 15.46 -9.50
CA ALA A 223 2.57 14.69 -10.74
C ALA A 223 2.41 15.60 -11.97
#